data_AF-A0A1M5W9E3-F1
#
_entry.id   AF-A0A1M5W9E3-F1
#
_cell.length_a   1.000
_cell.length_b   1.000
_cell.length_c   1.000
_cell.angle_alpha   90.00
_cell.angle_beta   90.00
_cell.angle_gamma   90.00
#
_symmetry.space_group_name_H-M   'P 1'
#
loop_
_entity.id
_entity.type
_entity.pdbx_description
1 polymer ?
#
loop_
_entity_poly.entity_id
_entity_poly.type
_entity_poly.pdbx_seq_one_letter_code
_entity_poly.pdbx_strand_id
1 'polypeptide(L)'
;MNVLASHLVLVAAETAADGETRVRQFFDRTPLVRYDRIELTGAAVPATDRTFQTKLRQGLDENHRLVNHFIEELGGAGCSTRQDLAGLVQGYQSKILHIIAHFLDGFIGVDSAFYNLVDDSHWLPEQTAEAIKAAPENFWLLALDGYSTTPKEAILLHR
;
A
#
# COMPACT_ATOMS: atom_id res chain seq x y z
N MET A 1 5.42 -3.30 21.52
CA MET A 1 4.89 -2.75 20.25
C MET A 1 4.69 -3.93 19.32
N ASN A 2 3.54 -4.01 18.66
CA ASN A 2 3.26 -5.07 17.69
C ASN A 2 3.35 -4.49 16.27
N VAL A 3 3.70 -5.33 15.29
CA VAL A 3 3.58 -4.97 13.88
C VAL A 3 2.09 -4.73 13.61
N LEU A 4 1.78 -3.54 13.11
CA LEU A 4 0.44 -3.12 12.73
C LEU A 4 0.17 -3.46 11.27
N ALA A 5 1.16 -3.19 10.41
CA ALA A 5 1.09 -3.40 8.97
C ALA A 5 2.51 -3.62 8.41
N SER A 6 2.58 -4.31 7.27
CA SER A 6 3.80 -4.51 6.50
C SER A 6 3.57 -4.03 5.08
N HIS A 7 4.54 -3.29 4.53
CA HIS A 7 4.44 -2.69 3.20
C HIS A 7 5.65 -3.04 2.36
N LEU A 8 5.44 -3.14 1.05
CA LEU A 8 6.47 -3.13 0.03
C LEU A 8 6.37 -1.82 -0.76
N VAL A 9 7.41 -1.00 -0.72
CA VAL A 9 7.41 0.33 -1.34
C VAL A 9 8.36 0.36 -2.53
N LEU A 10 7.84 0.74 -3.71
CA LEU A 10 8.64 1.07 -4.88
C LEU A 10 9.06 2.54 -4.81
N VAL A 11 10.34 2.82 -5.00
CA VAL A 11 10.88 4.18 -5.04
C VAL A 11 11.88 4.33 -6.17
N ALA A 12 11.93 5.52 -6.77
CA ALA A 12 13.00 5.95 -7.66
C ALA A 12 14.13 6.60 -6.83
N ALA A 13 15.34 6.05 -6.90
CA ALA A 13 16.52 6.50 -6.17
C ALA A 13 17.82 6.02 -6.82
N GLU A 14 18.88 6.82 -6.71
CA GLU A 14 20.22 6.47 -7.23
C GLU A 14 20.90 5.39 -6.38
N THR A 15 20.64 5.40 -5.07
CA THR A 15 21.17 4.41 -4.13
C THR A 15 20.08 3.87 -3.22
N ALA A 16 20.32 2.69 -2.64
CA ALA A 16 19.45 2.12 -1.61
C ALA A 16 19.23 3.11 -0.45
N ALA A 17 20.29 3.74 0.05
CA ALA A 17 20.23 4.67 1.18
C ALA A 17 19.38 5.93 0.89
N ASP A 18 19.43 6.43 -0.35
CA ASP A 18 18.55 7.51 -0.79
C ASP A 18 17.09 7.05 -0.84
N GLY A 19 16.85 5.83 -1.32
CA GLY A 19 15.54 5.18 -1.29
C GLY A 19 14.99 5.06 0.12
N GLU A 20 15.79 4.57 1.07
CA GLU A 20 15.43 4.47 2.49
C GLU A 20 15.04 5.83 3.07
N THR A 21 15.85 6.85 2.78
CA THR A 21 15.60 8.22 3.25
C THR A 21 14.29 8.77 2.71
N ARG A 22 14.00 8.58 1.41
CA ARG A 22 12.75 9.02 0.79
C ARG A 22 11.54 8.32 1.38
N VAL A 23 11.61 7.00 1.58
CA VAL A 23 10.53 6.22 2.21
C VAL A 23 10.27 6.73 3.63
N ARG A 24 11.31 6.94 4.44
CA ARG A 24 11.15 7.47 5.81
C ARG A 24 10.51 8.86 5.80
N GLN A 25 11.00 9.76 4.96
CA GLN A 25 10.46 11.11 4.83
C GLN A 25 9.00 11.12 4.40
N PHE A 26 8.59 10.19 3.54
CA PHE A 26 7.19 10.04 3.14
C PHE A 26 6.33 9.68 4.36
N PHE A 27 6.66 8.62 5.10
CA PHE A 27 5.88 8.21 6.28
C PHE A 27 5.91 9.24 7.42
N ASP A 28 7.01 9.97 7.59
CA ASP A 28 7.09 11.06 8.58
C ASP A 28 6.16 12.24 8.24
N ARG A 29 5.86 12.45 6.96
CA ARG A 29 5.08 13.59 6.46
C ARG A 29 3.64 13.23 6.12
N THR A 30 3.31 11.96 5.94
CA THR A 30 1.98 11.49 5.57
C THR A 30 1.09 11.36 6.82
N PRO A 31 0.13 12.27 7.04
CA PRO A 31 -0.65 12.30 8.29
C PRO A 31 -1.71 11.21 8.36
N LEU A 32 -2.07 10.59 7.24
CA LEU A 32 -3.17 9.63 7.10
C LEU A 32 -2.81 8.23 7.62
N VAL A 33 -1.53 7.88 7.64
CA VAL A 33 -1.03 6.66 8.25
C VAL A 33 0.06 7.03 9.25
N ARG A 34 -0.26 6.88 10.54
CA ARG A 34 0.68 7.16 11.62
C ARG A 34 1.06 5.85 12.31
N TYR A 35 2.29 5.46 12.09
CA TYR A 35 2.95 4.47 12.92
C TYR A 35 3.69 5.20 14.04
N ASP A 36 3.73 4.59 15.22
CA ASP A 36 4.61 5.05 16.30
C ASP A 36 6.09 4.84 15.91
N ARG A 37 6.33 3.86 15.04
CA ARG A 37 7.65 3.53 14.51
C ARG A 37 7.52 2.80 13.18
N ILE A 38 8.36 3.15 12.21
CA ILE A 38 8.58 2.34 11.00
C ILE A 38 9.97 1.70 11.06
N GLU A 39 10.06 0.46 10.63
CA GLU A 39 11.32 -0.28 10.54
C GLU A 39 11.44 -0.89 9.14
N LEU A 40 12.52 -0.58 8.43
CA LEU A 40 12.79 -1.23 7.15
C LEU A 40 13.20 -2.68 7.43
N THR A 41 12.59 -3.63 6.73
CA THR A 41 12.80 -5.06 6.95
C THR A 41 13.57 -5.67 5.78
N GLY A 42 14.71 -6.28 6.08
CA GLY A 42 15.59 -6.87 5.07
C GLY A 42 16.36 -5.84 4.23
N ALA A 43 17.02 -6.32 3.17
CA ALA A 43 17.78 -5.48 2.26
C ALA A 43 16.89 -4.89 1.16
N ALA A 44 17.17 -3.65 0.76
CA ALA A 44 16.57 -3.05 -0.41
C ALA A 44 16.89 -3.88 -1.67
N VAL A 45 15.90 -4.07 -2.53
CA VAL A 45 16.03 -4.88 -3.74
C VAL A 45 16.04 -3.96 -4.96
N PRO A 46 17.17 -3.82 -5.68
CA PRO A 46 17.22 -3.00 -6.89
C PRO A 46 16.45 -3.67 -8.04
N ALA A 47 15.98 -2.90 -9.01
CA ALA A 47 15.28 -3.46 -10.18
C ALA A 47 16.18 -4.28 -11.12
N THR A 48 17.49 -4.20 -10.94
CA THR A 48 18.48 -5.08 -11.58
C THR A 48 18.55 -6.48 -10.94
N ASP A 49 18.00 -6.67 -9.74
CA ASP A 49 17.95 -7.97 -9.08
C ASP A 49 16.88 -8.88 -9.71
N ARG A 50 17.22 -10.17 -9.87
CA ARG A 50 16.33 -11.16 -10.49
C ARG A 50 15.02 -11.38 -9.74
N THR A 51 15.00 -11.12 -8.44
CA THR A 51 13.83 -11.29 -7.57
C THR A 51 12.91 -10.07 -7.54
N PHE A 52 13.35 -8.92 -8.06
CA PHE A 52 12.60 -7.67 -8.02
C PHE A 52 11.21 -7.82 -8.64
N GLN A 53 11.15 -8.33 -9.87
CA GLN A 53 9.88 -8.46 -10.60
C GLN A 53 8.90 -9.39 -9.89
N THR A 54 9.40 -10.46 -9.28
CA THR A 54 8.58 -11.38 -8.48
C THR A 54 8.02 -10.69 -7.24
N LYS A 55 8.84 -9.94 -6.50
CA LYS A 55 8.40 -9.20 -5.31
C LYS A 55 7.40 -8.09 -5.65
N LEU A 56 7.68 -7.31 -6.69
CA LEU A 56 6.77 -6.28 -7.21
C LEU A 56 5.40 -6.88 -7.57
N ARG A 57 5.40 -7.96 -8.34
CA ARG A 57 4.17 -8.67 -8.73
C ARG A 57 3.41 -9.18 -7.51
N GLN A 58 4.10 -9.80 -6.56
CA GLN A 58 3.47 -10.29 -5.32
C GLN A 58 2.75 -9.17 -4.55
N GLY A 59 3.40 -8.01 -4.39
CA GLY A 59 2.79 -6.86 -3.72
C GLY A 59 1.56 -6.31 -4.46
N LEU A 60 1.65 -6.18 -5.79
CA LEU A 60 0.53 -5.74 -6.63
C LEU A 60 -0.65 -6.73 -6.58
N ASP A 61 -0.37 -8.02 -6.69
CA ASP A 61 -1.38 -9.07 -6.66
C ASP A 61 -2.09 -9.12 -5.29
N GLU A 62 -1.36 -8.87 -4.20
CA GLU A 62 -1.94 -8.78 -2.86
C GLU A 62 -2.86 -7.55 -2.72
N ASN A 63 -2.46 -6.38 -3.23
CA ASN A 63 -3.35 -5.21 -3.27
C ASN A 63 -4.65 -5.52 -4.06
N HIS A 64 -4.54 -6.13 -5.24
CA HIS A 64 -5.73 -6.51 -6.02
C HIS A 64 -6.62 -7.50 -5.28
N ARG A 65 -6.03 -8.49 -4.60
CA ARG A 65 -6.76 -9.47 -3.80
C ARG A 65 -7.52 -8.81 -2.66
N LEU A 66 -6.91 -7.87 -1.95
CA LEU A 66 -7.53 -7.12 -0.86
C LEU A 66 -8.69 -6.24 -1.35
N VAL A 67 -8.49 -5.50 -2.45
CA VAL A 67 -9.56 -4.68 -3.02
C VAL A 67 -10.74 -5.55 -3.46
N ASN A 68 -10.49 -6.67 -4.14
CA ASN A 68 -11.56 -7.59 -4.53
C ASN A 68 -12.30 -8.16 -3.31
N HIS A 69 -11.57 -8.51 -2.25
CA HIS A 69 -12.16 -8.97 -1.00
C HIS A 69 -13.11 -7.92 -0.39
N PHE A 70 -12.68 -6.65 -0.33
CA PHE A 70 -13.53 -5.56 0.17
C PHE A 70 -14.73 -5.29 -0.73
N ILE A 71 -14.60 -5.42 -2.05
CA ILE A 71 -15.73 -5.28 -2.98
C ILE A 71 -16.76 -6.41 -2.75
N GLU A 72 -16.30 -7.65 -2.63
CA GLU A 72 -17.15 -8.81 -2.33
C GLU A 72 -17.85 -8.64 -0.99
N GLU A 73 -17.14 -8.16 0.02
CA GLU A 73 -17.69 -7.92 1.34
C GLU A 73 -18.71 -6.79 1.36
N LEU A 74 -18.45 -5.68 0.65
CA LEU A 74 -19.40 -4.58 0.50
C LEU A 74 -20.70 -5.08 -0.16
N GLY A 75 -20.58 -5.94 -1.17
CA GLY A 75 -21.71 -6.65 -1.78
C GLY A 75 -22.45 -7.56 -0.80
N GLY A 76 -21.71 -8.39 -0.05
CA GLY A 76 -22.27 -9.28 0.97
C GLY A 76 -22.96 -8.54 2.12
N ALA A 77 -22.55 -7.30 2.41
CA ALA A 77 -23.18 -6.41 3.36
C ALA A 77 -24.42 -5.69 2.80
N GLY A 78 -24.82 -5.93 1.54
CA GLY A 78 -26.04 -5.39 0.94
C GLY A 78 -25.85 -4.20 -0.01
N CYS A 79 -24.62 -3.91 -0.44
CA CYS A 79 -24.33 -2.87 -1.43
C CYS A 79 -23.81 -3.50 -2.73
N SER A 80 -24.72 -4.08 -3.52
CA SER A 80 -24.39 -4.88 -4.71
C SER A 80 -24.36 -4.06 -6.00
N THR A 81 -24.93 -2.86 -5.99
CA THR A 81 -25.07 -1.99 -7.16
C THR A 81 -24.61 -0.58 -6.85
N ARG A 82 -24.32 0.20 -7.90
CA ARG A 82 -23.94 1.62 -7.77
C ARG A 82 -25.05 2.45 -7.13
N GLN A 83 -26.31 2.07 -7.33
CA GLN A 83 -27.47 2.76 -6.77
C GLN A 83 -27.53 2.63 -5.25
N ASP A 84 -27.06 1.50 -4.69
CA ASP A 84 -27.08 1.24 -3.25
C ASP A 84 -26.17 2.20 -2.47
N LEU A 85 -25.14 2.76 -3.14
CA LEU A 85 -24.24 3.76 -2.55
C LEU A 85 -24.98 4.99 -2.01
N ALA A 86 -26.08 5.39 -2.64
CA ALA A 86 -26.88 6.55 -2.21
C ALA A 86 -27.60 6.31 -0.86
N GLY A 87 -27.80 5.04 -0.49
CA GLY A 87 -28.45 4.64 0.76
C GLY A 87 -27.47 4.29 1.88
N LEU A 88 -26.15 4.37 1.64
CA LEU A 88 -25.15 4.03 2.65
C LEU A 88 -25.18 5.02 3.81
N VAL A 89 -25.40 4.49 5.01
CA VAL A 89 -25.27 5.23 6.27
C VAL A 89 -23.86 5.07 6.84
N GLN A 90 -23.46 6.00 7.70
CA GLN A 90 -22.21 5.89 8.44
C GLN A 90 -22.20 4.58 9.25
N GLY A 91 -21.17 3.77 9.06
CA GLY A 91 -21.08 2.44 9.64
C GLY A 91 -20.10 1.55 8.88
N TYR A 92 -20.27 0.24 9.04
CA TYR A 92 -19.37 -0.77 8.49
C TYR A 92 -19.19 -0.67 6.97
N GLN A 93 -20.29 -0.65 6.21
CA GLN A 93 -20.26 -0.56 4.75
C GLN A 93 -19.55 0.71 4.25
N SER A 94 -19.82 1.85 4.90
CA SER A 94 -19.13 3.10 4.57
C SER A 94 -17.63 3.05 4.86
N LYS A 95 -17.18 2.27 5.86
CA LYS A 95 -15.75 2.05 6.14
C LYS A 95 -15.09 1.17 5.09
N ILE A 96 -15.75 0.10 4.66
CA ILE A 96 -15.23 -0.73 3.55
C ILE A 96 -15.08 0.11 2.29
N LEU A 97 -16.12 0.88 1.93
CA LEU A 97 -16.07 1.78 0.79
C LEU A 97 -14.94 2.81 0.91
N HIS A 98 -14.71 3.36 2.11
CA HIS A 98 -13.62 4.27 2.39
C HIS A 98 -12.24 3.62 2.18
N ILE A 99 -12.05 2.38 2.62
CA ILE A 99 -10.81 1.63 2.38
C ILE A 99 -10.61 1.40 0.88
N ILE A 100 -11.64 0.96 0.15
CA ILE A 100 -11.57 0.81 -1.31
C ILE A 100 -11.18 2.14 -1.96
N ALA A 101 -11.77 3.26 -1.53
CA ALA A 101 -11.46 4.58 -2.06
C ALA A 101 -9.98 4.95 -1.83
N HIS A 102 -9.38 4.58 -0.69
CA HIS A 102 -7.95 4.79 -0.46
C HIS A 102 -7.06 4.09 -1.49
N PHE A 103 -7.37 2.85 -1.86
CA PHE A 103 -6.66 2.13 -2.91
C PHE A 103 -6.82 2.77 -4.29
N LEU A 104 -8.00 3.35 -4.57
CA LEU A 104 -8.27 3.99 -5.86
C LEU A 104 -7.67 5.39 -5.97
N ASP A 105 -7.57 6.11 -4.87
CA ASP A 105 -7.12 7.51 -4.80
C ASP A 105 -5.63 7.63 -4.43
N GLY A 106 -4.93 6.51 -4.21
CA GLY A 106 -3.48 6.51 -3.94
C GLY A 106 -3.10 6.87 -2.51
N PHE A 107 -4.05 6.87 -1.57
CA PHE A 107 -3.77 7.08 -0.16
C PHE A 107 -3.26 5.80 0.49
N ILE A 108 -1.99 5.78 0.88
CA ILE A 108 -1.46 4.64 1.64
C ILE A 108 -2.28 4.45 2.93
N GLY A 109 -2.64 3.19 3.21
CA GLY A 109 -3.38 2.77 4.39
C GLY A 109 -2.67 1.60 5.08
N VAL A 110 -3.12 1.25 6.28
CA VAL A 110 -2.60 0.06 6.99
C VAL A 110 -2.84 -1.24 6.22
N ASP A 111 -3.84 -1.26 5.34
CA ASP A 111 -4.18 -2.42 4.49
C ASP A 111 -3.35 -2.48 3.19
N SER A 112 -2.52 -1.48 2.90
CA SER A 112 -1.77 -1.42 1.63
C SER A 112 -0.57 -2.34 1.64
N ALA A 113 -0.61 -3.47 0.94
CA ALA A 113 0.55 -4.38 0.85
C ALA A 113 1.67 -3.81 -0.01
N PHE A 114 1.34 -3.14 -1.11
CA PHE A 114 2.28 -2.45 -2.00
C PHE A 114 1.96 -0.97 -2.14
N TYR A 115 2.99 -0.13 -2.22
CA TYR A 115 2.85 1.29 -2.54
C TYR A 115 3.92 1.75 -3.52
N ASN A 116 3.50 2.39 -4.58
CA ASN A 116 4.33 3.04 -5.57
C ASN A 116 4.52 4.51 -5.20
N LEU A 117 5.66 4.81 -4.57
CA LEU A 117 6.00 6.17 -4.15
C LEU A 117 6.38 7.08 -5.34
N VAL A 118 6.61 6.52 -6.53
CA VAL A 118 6.90 7.32 -7.73
C VAL A 118 5.65 8.02 -8.24
N ASP A 119 4.50 7.35 -8.13
CA ASP A 119 3.21 7.80 -8.67
C ASP A 119 2.16 8.09 -7.59
N ASP A 120 2.54 8.05 -6.31
CA ASP A 120 1.64 8.10 -5.16
C ASP A 120 0.43 7.16 -5.31
N SER A 121 0.68 5.88 -5.61
CA SER A 121 -0.35 4.93 -6.05
C SER A 121 -0.18 3.52 -5.47
N HIS A 122 -1.28 2.75 -5.37
CA HIS A 122 -1.24 1.31 -5.08
C HIS A 122 -0.96 0.44 -6.30
N TRP A 123 -0.89 1.05 -7.47
CA TRP A 123 -0.75 0.39 -8.77
C TRP A 123 0.57 0.74 -9.43
N LEU A 124 0.90 0.01 -10.49
CA LEU A 124 2.03 0.29 -11.36
C LEU A 124 1.52 0.77 -12.72
N PRO A 125 1.47 2.08 -12.98
CA PRO A 125 1.15 2.61 -14.29
C PRO A 125 2.13 2.10 -15.36
N GLU A 126 1.67 1.97 -16.60
CA GLU A 126 2.49 1.51 -17.72
C GLU A 126 3.74 2.39 -17.91
N GLN A 127 3.59 3.71 -17.77
CA GLN A 127 4.71 4.66 -17.86
C GLN A 127 5.83 4.32 -16.87
N THR A 128 5.50 4.01 -15.62
CA THR A 128 6.47 3.67 -14.58
C THR A 128 7.05 2.28 -14.80
N ALA A 129 6.25 1.33 -15.29
CA ALA A 129 6.76 0.02 -15.69
C ALA A 129 7.80 0.14 -16.82
N GLU A 130 7.57 0.99 -17.82
CA GLU A 130 8.53 1.25 -18.89
C GLU A 130 9.76 2.00 -18.40
N ALA A 131 9.61 2.95 -17.46
CA ALA A 131 10.74 3.64 -16.85
C ALA A 131 11.65 2.67 -16.07
N ILE A 132 11.08 1.72 -15.33
CA ILE A 132 11.84 0.67 -14.62
C ILE A 132 12.62 -0.20 -15.62
N LYS A 133 12.02 -0.55 -16.76
CA LYS A 133 12.71 -1.34 -17.80
C LYS A 133 13.85 -0.55 -18.46
N ALA A 134 13.65 0.75 -18.66
CA ALA A 134 14.62 1.61 -19.34
C ALA A 134 15.85 1.93 -18.47
N ALA A 135 15.67 2.10 -17.17
CA ALA A 135 16.74 2.45 -16.24
C ALA A 135 16.59 1.74 -14.88
N PRO A 136 16.75 0.40 -14.83
CA PRO A 136 16.49 -0.41 -13.64
C PRO A 136 17.40 -0.09 -12.45
N GLU A 137 18.58 0.49 -12.69
CA GLU A 137 19.50 0.96 -11.65
C GLU A 137 18.91 2.06 -10.75
N ASN A 138 17.87 2.76 -11.22
CA ASN A 138 17.26 3.88 -10.52
C ASN A 138 16.02 3.50 -9.70
N PHE A 139 15.68 2.22 -9.60
CA PHE A 139 14.46 1.77 -8.92
C PHE A 139 14.74 0.70 -7.89
N TRP A 140 14.08 0.82 -6.74
CA TRP A 140 14.28 -0.03 -5.57
C TRP A 140 12.95 -0.42 -4.95
N LEU A 141 12.89 -1.65 -4.45
CA LEU A 141 11.83 -2.10 -3.53
C LEU A 141 12.38 -2.13 -2.11
N LEU A 142 11.62 -1.54 -1.19
CA LEU A 142 11.93 -1.52 0.23
C LEU A 142 10.75 -2.13 0.99
N ALA A 143 11.02 -3.18 1.76
CA ALA A 143 10.04 -3.71 2.69
C ALA A 143 10.15 -2.99 4.03
N LEU A 144 9.00 -2.77 4.69
CA LEU A 144 8.96 -2.11 5.98
C LEU A 144 7.78 -2.58 6.83
N ASP A 145 7.97 -2.56 8.14
CA ASP A 145 6.95 -2.81 9.13
C ASP A 145 6.61 -1.51 9.87
N GLY A 146 5.32 -1.19 9.92
CA GLY A 146 4.76 -0.13 10.74
C GLY A 146 4.29 -0.69 12.09
N TYR A 147 4.72 -0.09 13.20
CA TYR A 147 4.38 -0.50 14.56
C TYR A 147 3.48 0.54 15.23
N SER A 148 2.59 0.08 16.11
CA SER A 148 1.79 0.95 16.96
C SER A 148 1.58 0.36 18.36
N THR A 149 1.44 1.24 19.35
CA THR A 149 1.16 0.99 20.77
C THR A 149 -0.32 1.16 21.09
N THR A 150 -1.06 1.95 20.29
CA THR A 150 -2.50 2.16 20.45
C THR A 150 -3.31 1.03 19.77
N PRO A 151 -4.40 0.53 20.39
CA PRO A 151 -5.22 -0.50 19.78
C PRO A 151 -5.95 0.01 18.54
N LYS A 152 -5.86 -0.81 17.48
CA LYS A 152 -6.79 -1.06 16.35
C LYS A 152 -8.13 -0.29 16.27
N GLU A 153 -8.12 1.05 16.23
CA GLU A 153 -9.34 1.80 15.87
C GLU A 153 -9.47 2.05 14.36
N ALA A 154 -8.37 1.90 13.60
CA ALA A 154 -8.35 2.05 12.15
C ALA A 154 -8.33 0.72 11.36
N ILE A 155 -8.17 -0.42 12.03
CA ILE A 155 -8.10 -1.73 11.38
C ILE A 155 -9.48 -2.39 11.44
N LEU A 156 -10.10 -2.63 10.28
CA LEU A 156 -11.15 -3.63 10.18
C LEU A 156 -10.49 -4.99 10.39
N LEU A 157 -10.51 -5.46 11.64
CA LEU A 157 -10.01 -6.78 11.95
C LEU A 157 -10.94 -7.85 11.40
N HIS A 158 -10.58 -8.42 10.26
CA HIS A 158 -11.04 -9.75 9.93
C HIS A 158 -10.37 -10.74 10.90
N ARG A 159 -11.20 -11.40 11.71
CA ARG A 159 -10.87 -12.66 12.40
C ARG A 159 -11.35 -13.82 11.54
#